data_AF-A0A7J0G7F1-F1
#
_entry.id   AF-A0A7J0G7F1-F1
#
_cell.length_a   1.000
_cell.length_b   1.000
_cell.length_c   1.000
_cell.angle_alpha   90.00
_cell.angle_beta   90.00
_cell.angle_gamma   90.00
#
_symmetry.space_group_name_H-M   'P 1'
#
loop_
_entity.id
_entity.type
_entity.pdbx_description
1 polymer ?
#
loop_
_entity_poly.entity_id
_entity_poly.type
_entity_poly.pdbx_seq_one_letter_code
_entity_poly.pdbx_strand_id
1 'polypeptide(L)'
;MEKYVPRELQNAKCAEFEQLKQTGKIIAEYEETFTNLSEYVPYLVATNKMRARIFEDGLRHEIKKVIRPLVLPTYTDVLDRAIMVEQDEMEKRKYYASKRDSIISIMTPKWIEETKARIELEKPRERPKGAGTDVPDMWEESFRRMLEEQD
;
A
#
# COMPACT_ATOMS: atom_id res chain seq x y z
N MET A 1 -28.68 -19.72 22.64
CA MET A 1 -29.49 -19.22 21.50
C MET A 1 -28.54 -19.12 20.32
N GLU A 2 -28.60 -20.05 19.37
CA GLU A 2 -27.86 -19.92 18.11
C GLU A 2 -28.42 -18.74 17.34
N LYS A 3 -27.59 -17.73 17.07
CA LYS A 3 -27.95 -16.64 16.15
C LYS A 3 -28.02 -17.24 14.75
N TYR A 4 -29.23 -17.41 14.24
CA TYR A 4 -29.44 -17.83 12.86
C TYR A 4 -28.92 -16.73 11.92
N VAL A 5 -27.80 -17.00 11.27
CA VAL A 5 -27.29 -16.18 10.17
C VAL A 5 -28.00 -16.64 8.89
N PRO A 6 -28.69 -15.74 8.15
CA PRO A 6 -29.30 -16.10 6.87
C PRO A 6 -28.27 -16.72 5.92
N ARG A 7 -28.67 -17.74 5.17
CA ARG A 7 -27.78 -18.51 4.29
C ARG A 7 -27.11 -17.61 3.23
N GLU A 8 -27.83 -16.60 2.75
CA GLU A 8 -27.34 -15.61 1.79
C GLU A 8 -26.17 -14.79 2.38
N LEU A 9 -26.29 -14.40 3.65
CA LEU A 9 -25.24 -13.68 4.37
C LEU A 9 -24.03 -14.57 4.62
N GLN A 10 -24.25 -15.84 4.96
CA GLN A 10 -23.17 -16.82 5.11
C GLN A 10 -22.39 -17.00 3.80
N ASN A 11 -23.09 -17.17 2.67
CA ASN A 11 -22.47 -17.31 1.35
C ASN A 11 -21.67 -16.06 0.96
N ALA A 12 -22.20 -14.86 1.24
CA ALA A 12 -21.49 -13.61 0.99
C ALA A 12 -20.19 -13.53 1.82
N LYS A 13 -20.22 -13.94 3.09
CA LYS A 13 -19.03 -13.96 3.96
C LYS A 13 -17.99 -14.99 3.53
N CYS A 14 -18.41 -16.16 3.03
CA CYS A 14 -17.51 -17.14 2.44
C CYS A 14 -16.80 -16.57 1.20
N ALA A 15 -17.54 -15.93 0.29
CA ALA A 15 -16.97 -15.29 -0.90
C ALA A 15 -16.00 -14.16 -0.54
N GLU A 16 -16.32 -13.38 0.49
CA GLU A 16 -15.45 -12.33 1.03
C GLU A 16 -14.13 -12.92 1.56
N PHE A 17 -14.18 -14.06 2.27
CA PHE A 17 -12.99 -14.76 2.75
C PHE A 17 -12.10 -15.26 1.62
N GLU A 18 -12.68 -15.86 0.58
CA GLU A 18 -11.91 -16.39 -0.57
C GLU A 18 -11.17 -15.28 -1.34
N GLN A 19 -11.78 -14.09 -1.41
CA GLN A 19 -11.20 -12.92 -2.07
C GLN A 19 -10.31 -12.09 -1.13
N LEU A 20 -10.23 -12.45 0.15
CA LEU A 20 -9.50 -11.68 1.15
C LEU A 20 -8.00 -11.62 0.83
N LYS A 21 -7.52 -10.40 0.59
CA LYS A 21 -6.11 -10.06 0.41
C LYS A 21 -5.74 -8.91 1.34
N GLN A 22 -4.49 -8.87 1.77
CA GLN A 22 -3.99 -7.81 2.65
C GLN A 22 -4.04 -6.41 2.01
N THR A 23 -3.99 -6.30 0.69
CA THR A 23 -3.89 -5.07 -0.13
C THR A 23 -4.09 -3.75 0.62
N GLY A 24 -2.99 -3.02 0.86
CA GLY A 24 -2.99 -1.69 1.48
C GLY A 24 -3.13 -1.65 3.00
N LYS A 25 -3.51 -2.75 3.65
CA LYS A 25 -3.66 -2.86 5.12
C LYS A 25 -2.37 -3.28 5.81
N ILE A 26 -2.22 -2.86 7.06
CA ILE A 26 -1.18 -3.41 7.95
C ILE A 26 -1.54 -4.85 8.36
N ILE A 27 -0.57 -5.61 8.88
CA ILE A 27 -0.79 -7.01 9.26
C ILE A 27 -1.88 -7.13 10.32
N ALA A 28 -1.95 -6.22 11.29
CA ALA A 28 -2.96 -6.26 12.36
C ALA A 28 -4.40 -6.17 11.82
N GLU A 29 -4.67 -5.23 10.91
CA GLU A 29 -6.00 -5.07 10.30
C GLU A 29 -6.39 -6.27 9.40
N TYR A 30 -5.39 -6.83 8.72
CA TYR A 30 -5.58 -8.02 7.90
C TYR A 30 -5.88 -9.26 8.77
N GLU A 31 -5.15 -9.43 9.87
CA GLU A 31 -5.32 -10.49 10.86
C GLU A 31 -6.72 -10.45 11.48
N GLU A 32 -7.18 -9.27 11.89
CA GLU A 32 -8.53 -9.08 12.43
C GLU A 32 -9.60 -9.46 11.41
N THR A 33 -9.48 -8.97 10.17
CA THR A 33 -10.43 -9.29 9.09
C THR A 33 -10.43 -10.79 8.79
N PHE A 34 -9.24 -11.40 8.75
CA PHE A 34 -9.07 -12.83 8.48
C PHE A 34 -9.70 -13.68 9.58
N THR A 35 -9.44 -13.36 10.84
CA THR A 35 -10.00 -14.08 11.99
C THR A 35 -11.52 -13.99 12.00
N ASN A 36 -12.09 -12.80 11.80
CA ASN A 36 -13.54 -12.59 11.75
C ASN A 36 -14.21 -13.38 10.61
N LEU A 37 -13.63 -13.39 9.42
CA LEU A 37 -14.20 -14.11 8.27
C LEU A 37 -13.96 -15.63 8.36
N SER A 38 -12.92 -16.08 9.06
CA SER A 38 -12.61 -17.50 9.23
C SER A 38 -13.71 -18.28 9.97
N GLU A 39 -14.50 -17.61 10.81
CA GLU A 39 -15.65 -18.20 11.51
C GLU A 39 -16.73 -18.74 10.56
N TYR A 40 -16.82 -18.19 9.34
CA TYR A 40 -17.80 -18.58 8.33
C TYR A 40 -17.32 -19.76 7.46
N VAL A 41 -16.02 -20.07 7.50
CA VAL A 41 -15.38 -21.11 6.67
C VAL A 41 -14.52 -22.07 7.50
N PRO A 42 -15.06 -22.68 8.57
CA PRO A 42 -14.28 -23.54 9.46
C PRO A 42 -13.63 -24.74 8.72
N TYR A 43 -14.21 -25.16 7.59
CA TYR A 43 -13.68 -26.22 6.73
C TYR A 43 -12.39 -25.82 5.99
N LEU A 44 -12.17 -24.53 5.71
CA LEU A 44 -10.95 -24.02 5.07
C LEU A 44 -9.82 -23.81 6.09
N VAL A 45 -10.15 -23.51 7.35
CA VAL A 45 -9.18 -23.25 8.42
C VAL A 45 -9.11 -24.38 9.46
N ALA A 46 -9.57 -25.58 9.09
CA ALA A 46 -9.76 -26.71 9.99
C ALA A 46 -8.49 -27.16 10.73
N THR A 47 -7.32 -26.92 10.15
CA THR A 47 -6.03 -27.21 10.77
C THR A 47 -5.15 -25.98 10.79
N ASN A 48 -4.24 -25.90 11.77
CA ASN A 48 -3.24 -24.84 11.83
C ASN A 48 -2.46 -24.69 10.52
N LYS A 49 -2.12 -25.81 9.87
CA LYS A 49 -1.41 -25.81 8.58
C LYS A 49 -2.26 -25.22 7.45
N MET A 50 -3.54 -25.57 7.36
CA MET A 50 -4.45 -25.01 6.36
C MET A 50 -4.65 -23.51 6.59
N ARG A 51 -4.92 -23.12 7.84
CA ARG A 51 -5.07 -21.72 8.24
C ARG A 51 -3.81 -20.91 7.91
N ALA A 52 -2.63 -21.43 8.26
CA ALA A 52 -1.34 -20.82 7.95
C ALA A 52 -1.18 -20.58 6.45
N ARG A 53 -1.51 -21.58 5.62
CA ARG A 53 -1.35 -21.48 4.17
C ARG A 53 -2.27 -20.44 3.54
N ILE A 54 -3.53 -20.42 3.94
CA ILE A 54 -4.49 -19.44 3.41
C ILE A 54 -4.09 -18.03 3.83
N PHE A 55 -3.71 -17.84 5.09
CA PHE A 55 -3.22 -16.56 5.57
C PHE A 55 -1.98 -16.12 4.78
N GLU A 56 -0.98 -17.00 4.66
CA GLU A 56 0.24 -16.77 3.86
C GLU A 56 -0.09 -16.34 2.42
N ASP A 57 -1.01 -17.03 1.75
CA ASP A 57 -1.36 -16.75 0.35
C ASP A 57 -2.09 -15.41 0.16
N GLY A 58 -2.78 -14.93 1.20
CA GLY A 58 -3.46 -13.63 1.22
C GLY A 58 -2.57 -12.44 1.59
N LEU A 59 -1.36 -12.65 2.11
CA LEU A 59 -0.38 -11.60 2.39
C LEU A 59 0.08 -10.88 1.11
N ARG A 60 0.56 -9.64 1.27
CA ARG A 60 1.17 -8.87 0.16
C ARG A 60 2.51 -9.46 -0.28
N HIS A 61 2.90 -9.22 -1.53
CA HIS A 61 4.05 -9.87 -2.15
C HIS A 61 5.37 -9.64 -1.39
N GLU A 62 5.56 -8.44 -0.86
CA GLU A 62 6.76 -8.00 -0.13
C GLU A 62 7.00 -8.83 1.14
N ILE A 63 5.92 -9.29 1.78
CA ILE A 63 6.00 -10.13 2.97
C ILE A 63 6.11 -11.60 2.55
N LYS A 64 5.30 -12.05 1.58
CA LYS A 64 5.30 -13.44 1.09
C LYS A 64 6.66 -13.92 0.62
N LYS A 65 7.43 -13.07 -0.08
CA LYS A 65 8.77 -13.43 -0.57
C LYS A 65 9.73 -13.81 0.56
N VAL A 66 9.55 -13.25 1.76
CA VAL A 66 10.40 -13.52 2.93
C VAL A 66 9.89 -14.74 3.70
N ILE A 67 8.57 -14.94 3.77
CA ILE A 67 7.96 -16.04 4.53
C ILE A 67 8.05 -17.38 3.79
N ARG A 68 7.79 -17.40 2.47
CA ARG A 68 7.71 -18.63 1.65
C ARG A 68 8.90 -19.59 1.84
N PRO A 69 10.16 -19.12 1.85
CA PRO A 69 11.31 -20.00 2.04
C PRO A 69 11.42 -20.64 3.43
N LEU A 70 10.72 -20.12 4.44
CA LEU A 70 10.85 -20.54 5.84
C LEU A 70 10.00 -21.76 6.19
N VAL A 71 9.05 -22.15 5.33
CA VAL A 71 8.17 -23.33 5.49
C VAL A 71 7.59 -23.43 6.91
N LEU A 72 6.90 -22.37 7.33
CA LEU A 72 6.35 -22.27 8.69
C LEU A 72 5.09 -23.15 8.84
N PRO A 73 5.02 -24.03 9.85
CA PRO A 73 3.97 -25.05 9.93
C PRO A 73 2.66 -24.56 10.56
N THR A 74 2.67 -23.46 11.33
CA THR A 74 1.51 -22.99 12.07
C THR A 74 1.11 -21.56 11.72
N TYR A 75 -0.15 -21.22 12.00
CA TYR A 75 -0.69 -19.87 11.75
C TYR A 75 0.05 -18.81 12.57
N THR A 76 0.35 -19.11 13.83
CA THR A 76 1.07 -18.20 14.73
C THR A 76 2.49 -17.92 14.23
N ASP A 77 3.21 -18.93 13.76
CA ASP A 77 4.56 -18.75 13.21
C ASP A 77 4.55 -17.80 12.00
N VAL A 78 3.57 -17.98 11.11
CA VAL A 78 3.39 -17.12 9.93
C VAL A 78 3.04 -15.70 10.35
N LEU A 79 2.13 -15.52 11.30
CA LEU A 79 1.71 -14.22 11.80
C LEU A 79 2.87 -13.45 12.44
N ASP A 80 3.59 -14.07 13.37
CA ASP A 80 4.72 -13.47 14.07
C ASP A 80 5.80 -13.04 13.07
N ARG A 81 6.12 -13.91 12.12
CA ARG A 81 7.09 -13.58 11.07
C ARG A 81 6.59 -12.45 10.17
N ALA A 82 5.30 -12.42 9.82
CA ALA A 82 4.74 -11.37 8.99
C ALA A 82 4.81 -9.99 9.67
N ILE A 83 4.56 -9.93 10.98
CA ILE A 83 4.69 -8.71 11.79
C ILE A 83 6.14 -8.20 11.77
N MET A 84 7.12 -9.08 12.01
CA MET A 84 8.54 -8.70 11.98
C MET A 84 8.94 -8.15 10.60
N VAL A 85 8.55 -8.84 9.52
CA VAL A 85 8.86 -8.39 8.15
C VAL A 85 8.19 -7.05 7.84
N GLU A 86 6.95 -6.82 8.30
CA GLU A 86 6.30 -5.53 8.14
C GLU A 86 7.06 -4.40 8.85
N GLN A 87 7.56 -4.64 10.05
CA GLN A 87 8.39 -3.69 10.79
C GLN A 87 9.69 -3.37 10.05
N ASP A 88 10.42 -4.40 9.59
CA ASP A 88 11.65 -4.23 8.82
C ASP A 88 11.42 -3.41 7.54
N GLU A 89 10.32 -3.66 6.83
CA GLU A 89 9.99 -2.91 5.60
C GLU A 89 9.61 -1.45 5.91
N MET A 90 8.93 -1.19 7.04
CA MET A 90 8.67 0.17 7.50
C MET A 90 9.96 0.92 7.85
N GLU A 91 10.90 0.28 8.54
CA GLU A 91 12.20 0.86 8.88
C GLU A 91 13.03 1.17 7.64
N LYS A 92 13.11 0.23 6.69
CA LYS A 92 13.75 0.46 5.39
C LYS A 92 13.12 1.65 4.67
N ARG A 93 11.79 1.74 4.63
CA ARG A 93 11.08 2.85 3.99
C ARG A 93 11.44 4.20 4.63
N LYS A 94 11.49 4.26 5.97
CA LYS A 94 11.92 5.48 6.70
C LYS A 94 13.37 5.85 6.37
N TYR A 95 14.27 4.86 6.37
CA TYR A 95 15.68 5.07 6.03
C TYR A 95 15.84 5.63 4.61
N TYR A 96 15.21 5.01 3.61
CA TYR A 96 15.31 5.47 2.22
C TYR A 96 14.60 6.81 1.96
N ALA A 97 13.50 7.10 2.67
CA ALA A 97 12.87 8.41 2.62
C ALA A 97 13.81 9.51 3.15
N SER A 98 14.41 9.29 4.32
CA SER A 98 15.38 10.23 4.90
C SER A 98 16.62 10.39 4.00
N LYS A 99 17.12 9.30 3.42
CA LYS A 99 18.26 9.35 2.49
C LYS A 99 17.91 10.14 1.23
N ARG A 100 16.72 9.93 0.66
CA ARG A 100 16.19 10.71 -0.47
C ARG A 100 16.14 12.19 -0.12
N ASP A 101 15.58 12.56 1.02
CA ASP A 101 15.44 13.96 1.45
C ASP A 101 16.81 14.63 1.63
N SER A 102 17.78 13.89 2.19
CA SER A 102 19.17 14.35 2.32
C SER A 102 19.83 14.56 0.95
N ILE A 103 19.64 13.64 0.00
CA ILE A 103 20.18 13.77 -1.37
C ILE A 103 19.54 14.96 -2.08
N ILE A 104 18.21 15.10 -2.00
CA ILE A 104 17.48 16.24 -2.58
C ILE A 104 18.00 17.54 -1.96
N SER A 105 18.22 17.61 -0.65
CA SER A 105 18.73 18.81 0.00
C SER A 105 20.13 19.22 -0.49
N ILE A 106 20.99 18.27 -0.87
CA ILE A 106 22.34 18.55 -1.37
C ILE A 106 22.31 18.87 -2.87
N MET A 107 21.49 18.14 -3.62
CA MET A 107 21.50 18.15 -5.08
C MET A 107 20.54 19.16 -5.69
N THR A 108 19.59 19.72 -4.92
CA THR A 108 18.68 20.75 -5.44
C THR A 108 19.45 22.06 -5.60
N PRO A 109 19.77 22.50 -6.82
CA PRO A 109 20.45 23.76 -7.02
C PRO A 109 19.55 24.90 -6.57
N LYS A 110 20.16 25.97 -6.04
CA LYS A 110 19.45 27.16 -5.57
C LYS A 110 18.53 27.77 -6.64
N TRP A 111 18.93 27.69 -7.92
CA TRP A 111 18.14 28.19 -9.04
C TRP A 111 16.81 27.43 -9.22
N ILE A 112 16.71 26.15 -8.86
CA ILE A 112 15.45 25.38 -8.93
C ILE A 112 14.43 25.92 -7.93
N GLU A 113 14.85 26.21 -6.69
CA GLU A 113 13.98 26.79 -5.67
C GLU A 113 13.58 28.23 -6.02
N GLU A 114 14.51 29.03 -6.55
CA GLU A 114 14.22 30.38 -7.07
C GLU A 114 13.23 30.34 -8.26
N THR A 115 13.34 29.34 -9.13
CA THR A 115 12.45 29.17 -10.29
C THR A 115 11.06 28.71 -9.87
N LYS A 116 10.93 27.77 -8.92
CA LYS A 116 9.65 27.38 -8.32
C LYS A 116 8.96 28.57 -7.65
N ALA A 117 9.69 29.37 -6.88
CA ALA A 117 9.15 30.56 -6.23
C ALA A 117 8.69 31.62 -7.25
N ARG A 118 9.44 31.81 -8.34
CA ARG A 118 9.09 32.72 -9.43
C ARG A 118 7.82 32.28 -10.16
N ILE A 119 7.71 30.99 -10.49
CA ILE A 119 6.53 30.41 -11.14
C ILE A 119 5.28 30.48 -10.25
N GLU A 120 5.42 30.27 -8.93
CA GLU A 120 4.29 30.39 -7.99
C GLU A 120 3.83 31.85 -7.80
N LEU A 121 4.75 32.82 -7.93
CA LEU A 121 4.44 34.26 -7.93
C LEU A 121 3.79 34.73 -9.24
N GLU A 122 4.19 34.14 -10.37
CA GLU A 122 3.64 34.44 -11.70
C GLU A 122 2.36 33.64 -12.02
N LYS A 123 1.91 32.75 -11.13
CA LYS A 123 0.61 32.06 -11.27
C LYS A 123 -0.54 33.07 -11.25
N PRO A 124 -1.38 33.13 -12.30
CA PRO A 124 -2.57 33.98 -12.28
C PRO A 124 -3.51 33.58 -11.14
N ARG A 125 -3.91 34.53 -10.30
CA ARG A 125 -4.81 34.28 -9.15
C ARG A 125 -6.23 33.88 -9.53
N GLU A 126 -6.65 34.15 -10.77
CA GLU A 126 -8.00 33.81 -11.24
C GLU A 126 -7.94 32.77 -12.36
N ARG A 127 -8.76 31.73 -12.22
CA ARG A 127 -9.00 30.75 -13.28
C ARG A 127 -9.72 31.49 -14.43
N PRO A 128 -9.21 31.47 -15.67
CA PRO A 128 -9.90 32.11 -16.79
C PRO A 128 -11.26 31.46 -16.99
N LYS A 129 -12.32 32.26 -16.94
CA LYS A 129 -13.70 31.80 -17.16
C LYS A 129 -13.84 31.39 -18.62
N GLY A 130 -13.98 30.09 -18.88
CA GLY A 130 -14.40 29.57 -20.19
C GLY A 130 -13.59 28.42 -20.79
N ALA A 131 -12.52 27.94 -20.16
CA ALA A 131 -11.78 26.80 -20.71
C ALA A 131 -12.37 25.47 -20.20
N GLY A 132 -13.01 24.74 -21.12
CA GLY A 132 -13.35 23.33 -20.94
C GLY A 132 -12.11 22.52 -20.59
N THR A 133 -12.36 21.42 -19.89
CA THR A 133 -11.42 20.39 -19.43
C THR A 133 -10.31 20.13 -20.46
N ASP A 134 -9.10 20.67 -20.24
CA ASP A 134 -7.79 20.17 -20.71
C ASP A 134 -6.71 21.25 -20.46
N VAL A 135 -6.50 21.64 -19.19
CA VAL A 135 -5.36 22.48 -18.80
C VAL A 135 -4.58 21.88 -17.64
N PRO A 136 -3.87 20.75 -17.86
CA PRO A 136 -2.65 20.47 -17.09
C PRO A 136 -1.32 20.59 -17.88
N ASP A 137 -1.32 20.40 -19.19
CA ASP A 137 -0.07 20.07 -19.92
C ASP A 137 0.84 21.25 -20.30
N MET A 138 0.31 22.46 -20.49
CA MET A 138 1.12 23.62 -20.97
C MET A 138 2.28 24.01 -20.03
N TRP A 139 2.09 23.83 -18.72
CA TRP A 139 3.09 24.22 -17.71
C TRP A 139 4.12 23.13 -17.47
N GLU A 140 3.73 21.85 -17.51
CA GLU A 140 4.67 20.73 -17.42
C GLU A 140 5.59 20.66 -18.64
N GLU A 141 5.07 20.93 -19.84
CA GLU A 141 5.86 20.99 -21.08
C GLU A 141 6.87 22.15 -21.07
N SER A 142 6.47 23.32 -20.54
CA SER A 142 7.35 24.48 -20.38
C SER A 142 8.45 24.20 -19.36
N PHE A 143 8.12 23.51 -18.27
CA PHE A 143 9.09 23.08 -17.26
C PHE A 143 10.06 22.02 -17.82
N ARG A 144 9.57 21.08 -18.64
CA ARG A 144 10.36 20.06 -19.35
C ARG A 144 11.35 20.68 -20.34
N ARG A 145 10.90 21.65 -21.16
CA ARG A 145 11.77 22.36 -22.11
C ARG A 145 12.87 23.20 -21.44
N MET A 146 12.55 23.89 -20.34
CA MET A 146 13.55 24.66 -19.60
C MET A 146 14.65 23.78 -18.99
N LEU A 147 14.33 22.53 -18.64
CA LEU A 147 15.31 21.56 -18.15
C LEU A 147 16.19 21.00 -19.29
N GLU A 148 15.65 20.88 -20.51
CA GLU A 148 16.37 20.40 -21.70
C GLU A 148 17.28 21.45 -22.35
N GLU A 149 17.02 22.75 -22.16
CA GLU A 149 17.84 23.86 -22.70
C GLU A 149 19.09 24.19 -21.87
N GLN A 150 19.37 23.46 -20.78
CA GLN A 150 20.52 23.66 -19.88
C GLN A 150 21.67 22.66 -20.09
N ASP A 151 21.62 21.80 -21.12
CA ASP A 151 22.70 20.87 -21.54
C ASP A 151 23.50 21.42 -22.74
#